data_AF-A0A8J8T2K6-F1
#
_entry.id   AF-A0A8J8T2K6-F1
#
_cell.length_a   1.000
_cell.length_b   1.000
_cell.length_c   1.000
_cell.angle_alpha   90.00
_cell.angle_beta   90.00
_cell.angle_gamma   90.00
#
_symmetry.space_group_name_H-M   'P 1'
#
loop_
_entity.id
_entity.type
_entity.pdbx_description
1 polymer ?
#
loop_
_entity_poly.entity_id
_entity_poly.type
_entity_poly.pdbx_seq_one_letter_code
_entity_poly.pdbx_strand_id
1 'polypeptide(L)'
;MIAMKEQRHSQSYYGESFSTPKIQCTDPIVLLERELAQHVPQFFTPTSLIEKVCSCFRSRRLQLEESHMRKYLKLANTQVQAYSEKNQAHERALYKLYLLVFKDAIERVPKNLQTHKWLEIGFLTKNPRIEFRSGGFLGLQSIRFFIKNYHEVFKQILANGSEYFFFALSSINITTFLINFLFLGKDIYKQQSIPTFEVPMATKDQFKTFCRLNQDSKQTIFELHCYALRYLYILWSIESNKPKLKRDRSNSDGPPPSDNSQQSADYNKIMKETWQFVQKIMDTCEDVSRLEEMIKIAHQIMDQNIQIRCRK
;
A
#
# COMPACT_ATOMS: atom_id res chain seq x y z
N MET A 1 8.18 -78.42 49.68
CA MET A 1 7.11 -78.35 48.65
C MET A 1 6.47 -76.98 48.73
N ILE A 2 6.45 -76.30 47.58
CA ILE A 2 5.57 -75.20 47.18
C ILE A 2 5.92 -73.78 47.65
N ALA A 3 6.25 -72.98 46.63
CA ALA A 3 6.46 -71.54 46.59
C ALA A 3 5.14 -70.78 46.38
N MET A 4 5.12 -69.45 46.59
CA MET A 4 4.64 -68.49 45.59
C MET A 4 4.85 -67.00 45.95
N LYS A 5 5.68 -66.35 45.11
CA LYS A 5 5.58 -65.03 44.45
C LYS A 5 5.21 -63.74 45.22
N GLU A 6 6.20 -62.83 45.21
CA GLU A 6 6.13 -61.37 45.37
C GLU A 6 5.27 -60.68 44.28
N GLN A 7 4.50 -59.67 44.68
CA GLN A 7 3.98 -58.63 43.78
C GLN A 7 4.66 -57.29 44.11
N ARG A 8 5.40 -56.74 43.14
CA ARG A 8 5.89 -55.35 43.15
C ARG A 8 4.82 -54.45 42.52
N HIS A 9 4.39 -53.43 43.25
CA HIS A 9 3.67 -52.30 42.67
C HIS A 9 4.67 -51.18 42.32
N SER A 10 4.86 -50.94 41.03
CA SER A 10 5.60 -49.81 40.47
C SER A 10 4.68 -48.58 40.38
N GLN A 11 4.93 -47.55 41.19
CA GLN A 11 4.42 -46.21 40.94
C GLN A 11 5.54 -45.31 40.41
N SER A 12 5.42 -44.98 39.14
CA SER A 12 6.18 -43.97 38.42
C SER A 12 5.71 -42.58 38.84
N TYR A 13 6.58 -41.79 39.46
CA TYR A 13 6.36 -40.34 39.58
C TYR A 13 7.04 -39.66 38.39
N TYR A 14 6.21 -39.26 37.43
CA TYR A 14 6.56 -38.49 36.26
C TYR A 14 7.16 -37.13 36.62
N GLY A 15 8.14 -36.70 35.83
CA GLY A 15 8.93 -35.49 36.03
C GLY A 15 8.12 -34.20 35.98
N GLU A 16 8.47 -33.29 36.88
CA GLU A 16 8.09 -31.89 36.82
C GLU A 16 8.65 -31.27 35.53
N SER A 17 7.74 -30.84 34.66
CA SER A 17 8.09 -30.06 33.49
C SER A 17 8.45 -28.64 33.96
N PHE A 18 9.75 -28.35 33.98
CA PHE A 18 10.24 -26.98 34.10
C PHE A 18 9.74 -26.19 32.89
N SER A 19 8.63 -25.47 33.06
CA SER A 19 8.23 -24.44 32.10
C SER A 19 9.25 -23.30 32.20
N THR A 20 10.09 -23.18 31.18
CA THR A 20 11.01 -22.05 31.06
C THR A 20 10.19 -20.77 30.98
N PRO A 21 10.50 -19.72 31.77
CA PRO A 21 9.82 -18.45 31.66
C PRO A 21 10.05 -17.92 30.24
N LYS A 22 8.99 -17.83 29.44
CA LYS A 22 9.04 -17.21 28.11
C LYS A 22 9.34 -15.74 28.31
N ILE A 23 10.61 -15.35 28.24
CA ILE A 23 11.02 -13.95 28.16
C ILE A 23 10.35 -13.37 26.91
N GLN A 24 9.30 -12.57 27.13
CA GLN A 24 8.62 -11.86 26.06
C GLN A 24 9.52 -10.71 25.61
N CYS A 25 10.17 -10.87 24.46
CA CYS A 25 10.96 -9.81 23.84
C CYS A 25 10.04 -8.62 23.51
N THR A 26 10.36 -7.45 24.07
CA THR A 26 9.62 -6.19 23.87
C THR A 26 10.28 -5.29 22.81
N ASP A 27 11.41 -5.70 22.24
CA ASP A 27 12.12 -4.93 21.23
C ASP A 27 11.23 -4.78 19.97
N PRO A 28 10.88 -3.56 19.55
CA PRO A 28 9.98 -3.33 18.42
C PRO A 28 10.48 -3.89 17.09
N ILE A 29 11.80 -3.98 16.88
CA ILE A 29 12.42 -4.52 15.67
C ILE A 29 12.29 -6.04 15.66
N VAL A 30 12.61 -6.68 16.79
CA VAL A 30 12.44 -8.14 16.92
C VAL A 30 10.97 -8.53 16.77
N LEU A 31 10.05 -7.73 17.31
CA LEU A 31 8.61 -7.94 17.13
C LEU A 31 8.19 -7.80 15.66
N LEU A 32 8.67 -6.78 14.95
CA LEU A 32 8.42 -6.59 13.52
C LEU A 32 8.99 -7.73 12.68
N GLU A 33 10.21 -8.18 12.94
CA GLU A 33 10.81 -9.29 12.20
C GLU A 33 10.04 -10.60 12.41
N ARG A 34 9.52 -10.83 13.63
CA ARG A 34 8.62 -11.96 13.90
C ARG A 34 7.31 -11.85 13.14
N GLU A 35 6.72 -10.65 13.07
CA GLU A 35 5.51 -10.36 12.31
C GLU A 35 5.73 -10.59 10.81
N LEU A 36 6.81 -10.03 10.25
CA LEU A 36 7.22 -10.28 8.87
C LEU A 36 7.46 -11.77 8.62
N ALA A 37 8.08 -12.51 9.55
CA ALA A 37 8.31 -13.94 9.39
C ALA A 37 7.01 -14.78 9.33
N GLN A 38 5.90 -14.29 9.91
CA GLN A 38 4.59 -14.94 9.79
C GLN A 38 3.99 -14.75 8.40
N HIS A 39 4.21 -13.60 7.77
CA HIS A 39 3.62 -13.24 6.48
C HIS A 39 4.50 -13.59 5.27
N VAL A 40 5.82 -13.52 5.43
CA VAL A 40 6.84 -13.80 4.41
C VAL A 40 7.96 -14.66 5.00
N PRO A 41 7.68 -15.94 5.33
CA PRO A 41 8.66 -16.84 5.96
C PRO A 41 9.92 -17.05 5.12
N GLN A 42 9.84 -16.87 3.80
CA GLN A 42 10.97 -16.94 2.87
C GLN A 42 12.07 -15.91 3.16
N PHE A 43 11.77 -14.79 3.83
CA PHE A 43 12.80 -13.82 4.24
C PHE A 43 13.74 -14.40 5.31
N PHE A 44 13.29 -15.44 6.03
CA PHE A 44 13.86 -15.91 7.30
C PHE A 44 14.21 -17.42 7.31
N THR A 45 14.31 -18.08 6.14
CA THR A 45 14.59 -19.53 5.99
C THR A 45 15.99 -19.97 6.46
N PRO A 46 16.15 -20.67 7.61
CA PRO A 46 17.47 -20.97 8.20
C PRO A 46 18.46 -21.60 7.19
N THR A 47 19.68 -21.08 7.12
CA THR A 47 20.75 -21.53 6.21
C THR A 47 21.81 -22.34 6.94
N SER A 48 21.81 -22.34 8.27
CA SER A 48 22.75 -23.07 9.11
C SER A 48 22.08 -23.73 10.33
N LEU A 49 22.76 -24.71 10.91
CA LEU A 49 22.34 -25.38 12.15
C LEU A 49 22.24 -24.41 13.34
N ILE A 50 23.17 -23.46 13.46
CA ILE A 50 23.21 -22.47 14.55
C ILE A 50 21.95 -21.59 14.53
N GLU A 51 21.46 -21.22 13.34
CA GLU A 51 20.24 -20.42 13.18
C GLU A 51 18.95 -21.19 13.51
N LYS A 52 18.96 -22.52 13.39
CA LYS A 52 17.82 -23.35 13.81
C LYS A 52 17.65 -23.29 15.33
N VAL A 53 18.75 -23.16 16.08
CA VAL A 53 18.78 -23.22 17.54
C VAL A 53 18.47 -21.88 18.22
N CYS A 54 18.79 -20.74 17.58
CA CYS A 54 18.52 -19.40 18.17
C CYS A 54 17.68 -18.50 17.24
N SER A 55 16.48 -18.10 17.69
CA SER A 55 15.60 -17.20 16.94
C SER A 55 16.17 -15.78 16.77
N CYS A 56 17.01 -15.32 17.71
CA CYS A 56 17.70 -14.03 17.61
C CYS A 56 18.69 -13.98 16.44
N PHE A 57 19.25 -15.13 16.02
CA PHE A 57 20.09 -15.23 14.83
C PHE A 57 19.27 -15.19 13.52
N ARG A 58 18.03 -15.73 13.52
CA ARG A 58 17.12 -15.62 12.35
C ARG A 58 16.66 -14.19 12.10
N SER A 59 16.50 -13.42 13.18
CA SER A 59 16.10 -12.01 13.16
C SER A 59 17.05 -11.12 12.33
N ARG A 60 18.37 -11.29 12.42
CA ARG A 60 19.37 -10.44 11.72
C ARG A 60 19.44 -10.59 10.18
N ARG A 61 18.51 -11.32 9.55
CA ARG A 61 18.58 -11.68 8.13
C ARG A 61 18.15 -10.61 7.16
N LEU A 62 17.38 -9.62 7.60
CA LEU A 62 17.10 -8.48 6.74
C LEU A 62 18.40 -7.74 6.35
N GLN A 63 19.50 -7.92 7.09
CA GLN A 63 20.76 -7.19 6.86
C GLN A 63 20.49 -5.69 6.65
N LEU A 64 19.50 -5.18 7.39
CA LEU A 64 19.16 -3.77 7.45
C LEU A 64 19.78 -3.22 8.72
N GLU A 65 20.38 -2.04 8.63
CA GLU A 65 20.77 -1.32 9.82
C GLU A 65 19.55 -1.01 10.70
N GLU A 66 19.78 -0.99 12.01
CA GLU A 66 18.76 -0.71 13.01
C GLU A 66 18.07 0.65 12.78
N SER A 67 18.85 1.65 12.33
CA SER A 67 18.41 2.98 11.92
C SER A 67 17.28 2.93 10.87
N HIS A 68 17.45 2.14 9.80
CA HIS A 68 16.45 1.96 8.75
C HIS A 68 15.14 1.41 9.32
N MET A 69 15.24 0.35 10.14
CA MET A 69 14.09 -0.31 10.75
C MET A 69 13.34 0.61 11.72
N ARG A 70 14.05 1.42 12.50
CA ARG A 70 13.44 2.42 13.40
C ARG A 70 12.67 3.48 12.63
N LYS A 71 13.18 3.95 11.48
CA LYS A 71 12.49 4.93 10.63
C LYS A 71 11.25 4.34 9.98
N TYR A 72 11.34 3.12 9.49
CA TYR A 72 10.21 2.34 9.00
C TYR A 72 9.12 2.20 10.07
N LEU A 73 9.48 1.73 11.27
CA LEU A 73 8.53 1.58 12.39
C LEU A 73 7.89 2.91 12.80
N LYS A 74 8.66 4.00 12.77
CA LYS A 74 8.12 5.33 13.03
C LYS A 74 7.08 5.72 11.97
N LEU A 75 7.33 5.46 10.70
CA LEU A 75 6.34 5.68 9.64
C LEU A 75 5.07 4.86 9.90
N ALA A 76 5.21 3.54 10.08
CA ALA A 76 4.10 2.63 10.32
C ALA A 76 3.24 3.08 11.52
N ASN A 77 3.87 3.39 12.66
CA ASN A 77 3.12 3.71 13.88
C ASN A 77 2.51 5.12 13.90
N THR A 78 3.07 6.08 13.13
CA THR A 78 2.64 7.49 13.21
C THR A 78 1.81 7.96 12.04
N GLN A 79 1.97 7.38 10.85
CA GLN A 79 1.22 7.80 9.66
C GLN A 79 0.15 6.78 9.26
N VAL A 80 0.35 5.49 9.55
CA VAL A 80 -0.52 4.40 9.09
C VAL A 80 -1.57 4.11 10.17
N GLN A 81 -2.45 5.08 10.37
CA GLN A 81 -3.52 5.01 11.37
C GLN A 81 -4.87 4.96 10.67
N ALA A 82 -5.84 4.28 11.27
CA ALA A 82 -7.23 4.39 10.82
C ALA A 82 -7.70 5.86 10.92
N TYR A 83 -8.46 6.32 9.92
CA TYR A 83 -9.07 7.63 10.01
C TYR A 83 -10.07 7.64 11.18
N SER A 84 -10.16 8.77 11.88
CA SER A 84 -11.05 8.90 13.05
C SER A 84 -11.54 10.32 13.16
N GLU A 85 -12.85 10.49 13.10
CA GLU A 85 -13.51 11.81 13.26
C GLU A 85 -13.32 12.38 14.67
N LYS A 86 -13.03 11.50 15.65
CA LYS A 86 -12.72 11.89 17.03
C LYS A 86 -11.28 12.42 17.17
N ASN A 87 -10.42 12.17 16.19
CA ASN A 87 -9.04 12.67 16.20
C ASN A 87 -8.99 14.06 15.55
N GLN A 88 -8.78 15.09 16.37
CA GLN A 88 -8.70 16.47 15.90
C GLN A 88 -7.57 16.72 14.89
N ALA A 89 -6.48 15.95 14.90
CA ALA A 89 -5.43 16.09 13.90
C ALA A 89 -5.90 15.58 12.52
N HIS A 90 -6.71 14.51 12.50
CA HIS A 90 -7.28 13.95 11.27
C HIS A 90 -8.31 14.92 10.66
N GLU A 91 -9.25 15.41 11.48
CA GLU A 91 -10.25 16.39 11.03
C GLU A 91 -9.61 17.70 10.56
N ARG A 92 -8.56 18.18 11.26
CA ARG A 92 -7.78 19.36 10.80
C ARG A 92 -7.08 19.10 9.46
N ALA A 93 -6.58 17.89 9.23
CA ALA A 93 -6.00 17.53 7.94
C ALA A 93 -7.06 17.51 6.83
N LEU A 94 -8.26 16.98 7.09
CA LEU A 94 -9.37 16.96 6.14
C LEU A 94 -9.86 18.38 5.82
N TYR A 95 -9.97 19.23 6.83
CA TYR A 95 -10.25 20.66 6.66
C TYR A 95 -9.19 21.34 5.76
N LYS A 96 -7.91 21.06 6.01
CA LYS A 96 -6.82 21.58 5.16
C LYS A 96 -6.87 21.03 3.73
N LEU A 97 -7.30 19.78 3.54
CA LEU A 97 -7.54 19.25 2.20
C LEU A 97 -8.65 20.03 1.49
N TYR A 98 -9.76 20.29 2.19
CA TYR A 98 -10.86 21.07 1.63
C TYR A 98 -10.37 22.44 1.14
N LEU A 99 -9.64 23.17 1.99
CA LEU A 99 -9.09 24.47 1.62
C LEU A 99 -8.10 24.38 0.45
N LEU A 100 -7.31 23.31 0.39
CA LEU A 100 -6.33 23.13 -0.68
C LEU A 100 -7.00 22.90 -2.04
N VAL A 101 -8.08 22.12 -2.06
CA VAL A 101 -8.81 21.77 -3.28
C VAL A 101 -9.72 22.92 -3.73
N PHE A 102 -10.49 23.49 -2.80
CA PHE A 102 -11.58 24.44 -3.10
C PHE A 102 -11.23 25.87 -2.70
N LYS A 103 -9.95 26.24 -2.73
CA LYS A 103 -9.45 27.58 -2.34
C LYS A 103 -10.14 28.74 -3.06
N ASP A 104 -10.54 28.52 -4.31
CA ASP A 104 -11.15 29.53 -5.18
C ASP A 104 -12.69 29.53 -5.10
N ALA A 105 -13.27 28.69 -4.24
CA ALA A 105 -14.71 28.67 -4.04
C ALA A 105 -15.18 29.93 -3.29
N ILE A 106 -16.20 30.60 -3.85
CA ILE A 106 -16.88 31.74 -3.22
C ILE A 106 -17.64 31.29 -1.94
N GLU A 107 -17.97 30.01 -1.86
CA GLU A 107 -18.72 29.43 -0.75
C GLU A 107 -17.89 29.20 0.51
N ARG A 108 -18.54 29.35 1.68
CA ARG A 108 -17.92 29.03 2.98
C ARG A 108 -17.74 27.52 3.13
N VAL A 109 -16.66 27.13 3.81
CA VAL A 109 -16.42 25.73 4.19
C VAL A 109 -17.61 25.19 5.01
N PRO A 110 -18.22 24.07 4.64
CA PRO A 110 -19.30 23.45 5.41
C PRO A 110 -18.83 23.07 6.82
N LYS A 111 -19.62 23.38 7.85
CA LYS A 111 -19.26 23.11 9.26
C LYS A 111 -18.91 21.65 9.53
N ASN A 112 -19.57 20.72 8.83
CA ASN A 112 -19.36 19.28 8.97
C ASN A 112 -18.46 18.69 7.87
N LEU A 113 -17.87 19.51 6.99
CA LEU A 113 -17.08 19.09 5.83
C LEU A 113 -17.82 18.12 4.88
N GLN A 114 -19.15 18.08 4.90
CA GLN A 114 -19.94 17.31 3.94
C GLN A 114 -20.44 18.21 2.82
N THR A 115 -20.15 17.86 1.56
CA THR A 115 -20.56 18.63 0.38
C THR A 115 -20.48 17.79 -0.89
N HIS A 116 -21.26 18.18 -1.91
CA HIS A 116 -21.16 17.62 -3.26
C HIS A 116 -19.81 17.88 -3.92
N LYS A 117 -19.07 18.92 -3.52
CA LYS A 117 -17.76 19.25 -4.11
C LYS A 117 -16.75 18.12 -4.02
N TRP A 118 -16.85 17.25 -3.02
CA TRP A 118 -15.99 16.07 -2.92
C TRP A 118 -16.11 15.14 -4.12
N LEU A 119 -17.30 15.06 -4.72
CA LEU A 119 -17.55 14.26 -5.92
C LEU A 119 -16.76 14.79 -7.13
N GLU A 120 -16.55 16.12 -7.20
CA GLU A 120 -15.83 16.78 -8.30
C GLU A 120 -14.35 16.36 -8.37
N ILE A 121 -13.79 15.87 -7.27
CA ILE A 121 -12.40 15.36 -7.22
C ILE A 121 -12.33 13.85 -7.09
N GLY A 122 -13.44 13.16 -7.31
CA GLY A 122 -13.49 11.70 -7.39
C GLY A 122 -13.63 10.97 -6.05
N PHE A 123 -14.16 11.62 -5.01
CA PHE A 123 -14.76 10.87 -3.90
C PHE A 123 -16.11 10.30 -4.36
N LEU A 124 -16.49 9.15 -3.83
CA LEU A 124 -17.75 8.47 -4.14
C LEU A 124 -18.96 9.07 -3.42
N THR A 125 -18.73 9.78 -2.31
CA THR A 125 -19.79 10.30 -1.45
C THR A 125 -19.52 11.73 -0.99
N LYS A 126 -20.58 12.40 -0.54
CA LYS A 126 -20.48 13.76 0.03
C LYS A 126 -19.76 13.80 1.38
N ASN A 127 -19.55 12.64 2.02
CA ASN A 127 -18.82 12.54 3.27
C ASN A 127 -17.51 11.78 3.04
N PRO A 128 -16.38 12.47 2.80
CA PRO A 128 -15.12 11.82 2.43
C PRO A 128 -14.56 10.93 3.55
N ARG A 129 -15.02 11.09 4.80
CA ARG A 129 -14.56 10.32 5.97
C ARG A 129 -14.79 8.83 5.82
N ILE A 130 -15.91 8.43 5.21
CA ILE A 130 -16.25 7.00 5.04
C ILE A 130 -15.41 6.33 3.96
N GLU A 131 -14.70 7.09 3.13
CA GLU A 131 -13.83 6.56 2.08
C GLU A 131 -12.40 6.35 2.58
N PHE A 132 -11.98 7.05 3.62
CA PHE A 132 -10.71 6.78 4.33
C PHE A 132 -10.77 5.56 5.26
N ARG A 133 -11.77 4.69 5.11
CA ARG A 133 -11.74 3.36 5.71
C ARG A 133 -10.50 2.64 5.19
N SER A 134 -10.37 2.53 3.88
CA SER A 134 -9.14 2.10 3.21
C SER A 134 -8.13 3.24 3.13
N GLY A 135 -6.85 2.93 3.20
CA GLY A 135 -5.76 3.92 3.22
C GLY A 135 -5.64 4.75 4.51
N GLY A 136 -6.70 4.89 5.31
CA GLY A 136 -6.68 5.56 6.61
C GLY A 136 -6.24 7.02 6.56
N PHE A 137 -5.58 7.46 7.63
CA PHE A 137 -4.98 8.79 7.71
C PHE A 137 -3.85 8.98 6.70
N LEU A 138 -3.09 7.93 6.37
CA LEU A 138 -2.08 7.99 5.32
C LEU A 138 -2.70 8.37 3.98
N GLY A 139 -3.86 7.80 3.61
CA GLY A 139 -4.57 8.13 2.37
C GLY A 139 -4.93 9.61 2.26
N LEU A 140 -5.46 10.19 3.33
CA LEU A 140 -5.70 11.64 3.41
C LEU A 140 -4.41 12.46 3.22
N GLN A 141 -3.34 12.05 3.89
CA GLN A 141 -2.06 12.75 3.82
C GLN A 141 -1.42 12.63 2.42
N SER A 142 -1.56 11.49 1.76
CA SER A 142 -1.13 11.23 0.39
C SER A 142 -1.83 12.15 -0.61
N ILE A 143 -3.17 12.28 -0.54
CA ILE A 143 -3.92 13.21 -1.39
C ILE A 143 -3.42 14.64 -1.17
N ARG A 144 -3.29 15.07 0.09
CA ARG A 144 -2.82 16.43 0.42
C ARG A 144 -1.41 16.68 -0.11
N PHE A 145 -0.53 15.71 0.03
CA PHE A 145 0.84 15.78 -0.47
C PHE A 145 0.84 15.91 -1.99
N PHE A 146 0.05 15.10 -2.69
CA PHE A 146 -0.07 15.14 -4.14
C PHE A 146 -0.49 16.53 -4.62
N ILE A 147 -1.59 17.06 -4.10
CA ILE A 147 -2.14 18.33 -4.56
C ILE A 147 -1.19 19.48 -4.25
N LYS A 148 -0.53 19.45 -3.09
CA LYS A 148 0.40 20.52 -2.71
C LYS A 148 1.65 20.57 -3.60
N ASN A 149 2.22 19.41 -3.94
CA ASN A 149 3.51 19.34 -4.65
C ASN A 149 3.34 19.20 -6.17
N TYR A 150 2.21 18.65 -6.64
CA TYR A 150 1.90 18.39 -8.05
C TYR A 150 0.59 19.07 -8.46
N HIS A 151 0.38 20.31 -8.01
CA HIS A 151 -0.88 21.05 -8.19
C HIS A 151 -1.31 21.17 -9.66
N GLU A 152 -0.37 21.45 -10.56
CA GLU A 152 -0.70 21.57 -12.00
C GLU A 152 -1.08 20.22 -12.61
N VAL A 153 -0.44 19.12 -12.19
CA VAL A 153 -0.83 17.76 -12.61
C VAL A 153 -2.22 17.43 -12.08
N PHE A 154 -2.51 17.77 -10.82
CA PHE A 154 -3.84 17.61 -10.24
C PHE A 154 -4.92 18.35 -11.05
N LYS A 155 -4.69 19.62 -11.42
CA LYS A 155 -5.63 20.36 -12.29
C LYS A 155 -5.81 19.68 -13.64
N GLN A 156 -4.74 19.20 -14.27
CA GLN A 156 -4.82 18.51 -15.56
C GLN A 156 -5.63 17.22 -15.46
N ILE A 157 -5.43 16.43 -14.38
CA ILE A 157 -6.22 15.22 -14.13
C ILE A 157 -7.70 15.56 -14.03
N LEU A 158 -8.06 16.61 -13.29
CA LEU A 158 -9.45 17.05 -13.19
C LEU A 158 -9.99 17.55 -14.54
N ALA A 159 -9.26 18.42 -15.24
CA ALA A 159 -9.72 18.99 -16.51
C ALA A 159 -9.95 17.93 -17.61
N ASN A 160 -9.09 16.91 -17.66
CA ASN A 160 -9.07 15.92 -18.75
C ASN A 160 -9.73 14.58 -18.37
N GLY A 161 -10.16 14.42 -17.11
CA GLY A 161 -10.60 13.13 -16.58
C GLY A 161 -11.64 13.19 -15.47
N SER A 162 -12.14 14.37 -15.06
CA SER A 162 -13.05 14.51 -13.91
C SER A 162 -14.30 13.63 -13.97
N GLU A 163 -14.81 13.33 -15.17
CA GLU A 163 -16.03 12.52 -15.33
C GLU A 163 -15.78 11.01 -15.18
N TYR A 164 -14.56 10.54 -15.42
CA TYR A 164 -14.29 9.10 -15.61
C TYR A 164 -13.05 8.58 -14.87
N PHE A 165 -12.23 9.48 -14.31
CA PHE A 165 -11.10 9.16 -13.45
C PHE A 165 -11.31 9.72 -12.04
N PHE A 166 -11.65 8.84 -11.12
CA PHE A 166 -11.93 9.17 -9.73
C PHE A 166 -10.63 9.42 -8.94
N PHE A 167 -10.04 10.61 -9.09
CA PHE A 167 -8.73 10.95 -8.51
C PHE A 167 -8.60 10.57 -7.03
N ALA A 168 -9.55 10.98 -6.17
CA ALA A 168 -9.47 10.70 -4.73
C ALA A 168 -9.56 9.19 -4.44
N LEU A 169 -10.49 8.46 -5.05
CA LEU A 169 -10.60 7.01 -4.91
C LEU A 169 -9.34 6.29 -5.41
N SER A 170 -8.84 6.64 -6.59
CA SER A 170 -7.61 6.10 -7.15
C SER A 170 -6.42 6.35 -6.22
N SER A 171 -6.32 7.55 -5.63
CA SER A 171 -5.30 7.87 -4.64
C SER A 171 -5.41 7.00 -3.37
N ILE A 172 -6.62 6.80 -2.84
CA ILE A 172 -6.84 5.92 -1.69
C ILE A 172 -6.45 4.47 -2.01
N ASN A 173 -6.78 3.99 -3.21
CA ASN A 173 -6.43 2.64 -3.66
C ASN A 173 -4.91 2.46 -3.76
N ILE A 174 -4.19 3.41 -4.38
CA ILE A 174 -2.72 3.38 -4.43
C ILE A 174 -2.13 3.38 -3.01
N THR A 175 -2.65 4.21 -2.10
CA THR A 175 -2.15 4.24 -0.73
C THR A 175 -2.35 2.90 -0.02
N THR A 176 -3.53 2.29 -0.19
CA THR A 176 -3.84 0.97 0.37
C THR A 176 -2.88 -0.10 -0.18
N PHE A 177 -2.57 -0.04 -1.48
CA PHE A 177 -1.64 -0.96 -2.11
C PHE A 177 -0.22 -0.81 -1.56
N LEU A 178 0.25 0.43 -1.36
CA LEU A 178 1.56 0.68 -0.76
C LEU A 178 1.63 0.23 0.70
N ILE A 179 0.55 0.43 1.48
CA ILE A 179 0.47 -0.10 2.85
C ILE A 179 0.66 -1.61 2.83
N ASN A 180 -0.01 -2.31 1.91
CA ASN A 180 0.05 -3.76 1.81
C ASN A 180 1.41 -4.26 1.34
N PHE A 181 1.90 -3.71 0.24
CA PHE A 181 3.17 -4.07 -0.35
C PHE A 181 4.34 -3.91 0.63
N LEU A 182 4.34 -2.84 1.43
CA LEU A 182 5.44 -2.49 2.34
C LEU A 182 5.23 -2.98 3.78
N PHE A 183 4.22 -3.83 4.04
CA PHE A 183 3.94 -4.39 5.36
C PHE A 183 3.62 -3.34 6.46
N LEU A 184 3.14 -2.16 6.07
CA LEU A 184 3.09 -0.96 6.92
C LEU A 184 1.94 -0.93 7.95
N GLY A 185 0.96 -1.84 7.89
CA GLY A 185 -0.28 -1.74 8.66
C GLY A 185 -0.66 -2.98 9.46
N LYS A 186 -0.12 -3.14 10.68
CA LYS A 186 -0.27 -4.32 11.56
C LYS A 186 -1.69 -4.91 11.71
N ASP A 187 -2.72 -4.05 11.67
CA ASP A 187 -4.14 -4.43 11.85
C ASP A 187 -5.06 -4.02 10.69
N ILE A 188 -4.54 -3.32 9.67
CA ILE A 188 -5.35 -2.90 8.51
C ILE A 188 -5.64 -4.09 7.59
N TYR A 189 -4.78 -5.12 7.64
CA TYR A 189 -4.95 -6.39 6.93
C TYR A 189 -6.20 -7.19 7.33
N LYS A 190 -6.77 -6.96 8.51
CA LYS A 190 -7.84 -7.81 9.07
C LYS A 190 -9.26 -7.27 8.87
N GLN A 191 -9.43 -6.01 8.48
CA GLN A 191 -10.77 -5.36 8.49
C GLN A 191 -11.34 -5.02 7.12
N GLN A 192 -10.69 -5.37 6.01
CA GLN A 192 -11.16 -4.90 4.70
C GLN A 192 -11.08 -5.99 3.66
N SER A 193 -12.26 -6.43 3.22
CA SER A 193 -12.47 -7.01 1.91
C SER A 193 -12.02 -6.00 0.85
N ILE A 194 -10.73 -6.01 0.52
CA ILE A 194 -10.21 -5.35 -0.69
C ILE A 194 -10.77 -6.13 -1.89
N PRO A 195 -11.46 -5.49 -2.87
CA PRO A 195 -11.97 -6.23 -4.01
C PRO A 195 -10.86 -6.70 -4.97
N THR A 196 -10.95 -7.98 -5.33
CA THR A 196 -10.66 -8.61 -6.64
C THR A 196 -9.25 -8.77 -7.21
N PHE A 197 -8.19 -8.07 -6.76
CA PHE A 197 -6.84 -8.27 -7.30
C PHE A 197 -5.79 -8.60 -6.22
N GLU A 198 -5.00 -9.66 -6.43
CA GLU A 198 -3.86 -10.00 -5.59
C GLU A 198 -2.76 -8.94 -5.74
N VAL A 199 -2.66 -8.03 -4.76
CA VAL A 199 -1.49 -7.17 -4.63
C VAL A 199 -0.36 -8.01 -4.05
N PRO A 200 0.74 -8.27 -4.78
CA PRO A 200 1.82 -9.05 -4.22
C PRO A 200 2.56 -8.23 -3.16
N MET A 201 3.09 -8.92 -2.18
CA MET A 201 3.93 -8.33 -1.14
C MET A 201 5.33 -8.02 -1.68
N ALA A 202 6.04 -7.06 -1.07
CA ALA A 202 7.41 -6.75 -1.46
C ALA A 202 8.32 -7.97 -1.33
N THR A 203 9.27 -8.08 -2.26
CA THR A 203 10.42 -8.97 -2.07
C THR A 203 11.31 -8.43 -0.95
N LYS A 204 12.24 -9.25 -0.49
CA LYS A 204 13.17 -8.86 0.57
C LYS A 204 13.96 -7.61 0.17
N ASP A 205 14.47 -7.60 -1.06
CA ASP A 205 15.31 -6.50 -1.53
C ASP A 205 14.49 -5.23 -1.79
N GLN A 206 13.27 -5.34 -2.30
CA GLN A 206 12.35 -4.21 -2.43
C GLN A 206 12.03 -3.59 -1.06
N PHE A 207 11.76 -4.42 -0.05
CA PHE A 207 11.53 -3.94 1.32
C PHE A 207 12.76 -3.24 1.89
N LYS A 208 13.97 -3.80 1.67
CA LYS A 208 15.22 -3.16 2.10
C LYS A 208 15.43 -1.83 1.41
N THR A 209 15.20 -1.76 0.10
CA THR A 209 15.27 -0.51 -0.67
C THR A 209 14.34 0.53 -0.08
N PHE A 210 13.09 0.20 0.24
CA PHE A 210 12.18 1.14 0.89
C PHE A 210 12.72 1.64 2.23
N CYS A 211 13.22 0.73 3.07
CA CYS A 211 13.75 1.10 4.38
C CYS A 211 14.95 2.04 4.30
N ARG A 212 15.84 1.86 3.30
CA ARG A 212 16.94 2.78 3.00
C ARG A 212 16.40 4.15 2.59
N LEU A 213 15.56 4.21 1.57
CA LEU A 213 15.01 5.46 1.05
C LEU A 213 14.19 6.25 2.10
N ASN A 214 13.44 5.55 2.96
CA ASN A 214 12.64 6.16 4.01
C ASN A 214 13.48 6.67 5.20
N GLN A 215 14.74 6.22 5.32
CA GLN A 215 15.66 6.78 6.30
C GLN A 215 16.06 8.21 5.93
N ASP A 216 16.35 8.45 4.65
CA ASP A 216 16.85 9.72 4.15
C ASP A 216 15.72 10.74 4.00
N SER A 217 14.53 10.30 3.59
CA SER A 217 13.35 11.17 3.48
C SER A 217 12.10 10.57 4.12
N LYS A 218 11.46 11.37 4.99
CA LYS A 218 10.13 11.06 5.53
C LYS A 218 9.02 11.16 4.48
N GLN A 219 9.35 11.68 3.29
CA GLN A 219 8.39 11.88 2.20
C GLN A 219 8.36 10.72 1.22
N THR A 220 9.28 9.76 1.32
CA THR A 220 9.44 8.63 0.39
C THR A 220 8.14 7.90 0.08
N ILE A 221 7.30 7.62 1.08
CA ILE A 221 6.01 6.97 0.87
C ILE A 221 5.01 7.83 0.06
N PHE A 222 5.02 9.15 0.29
CA PHE A 222 4.13 10.08 -0.40
C PHE A 222 4.60 10.32 -1.84
N GLU A 223 5.90 10.35 -2.07
CA GLU A 223 6.47 10.44 -3.41
C GLU A 223 6.19 9.18 -4.22
N LEU A 224 6.43 8.00 -3.64
CA LEU A 224 6.09 6.72 -4.27
C LEU A 224 4.59 6.64 -4.62
N HIS A 225 3.74 7.11 -3.72
CA HIS A 225 2.31 7.29 -3.97
C HIS A 225 2.05 8.19 -5.19
N CYS A 226 2.69 9.36 -5.26
CA CYS A 226 2.50 10.30 -6.36
C CYS A 226 2.89 9.71 -7.71
N TYR A 227 3.99 8.94 -7.80
CA TYR A 227 4.39 8.33 -9.07
C TYR A 227 3.46 7.23 -9.50
N ALA A 228 3.06 6.36 -8.55
CA ALA A 228 2.08 5.33 -8.83
C ALA A 228 0.75 5.92 -9.31
N LEU A 229 0.26 6.99 -8.67
CA LEU A 229 -1.00 7.65 -9.05
C LEU A 229 -0.93 8.33 -10.42
N ARG A 230 0.20 8.96 -10.76
CA ARG A 230 0.40 9.56 -12.08
C ARG A 230 0.49 8.53 -13.19
N TYR A 231 1.22 7.45 -12.93
CA TYR A 231 1.35 6.36 -13.87
C TYR A 231 0.00 5.66 -14.09
N LEU A 232 -0.76 5.45 -13.02
CA LEU A 232 -2.15 4.99 -13.08
C LEU A 232 -3.02 5.87 -13.98
N TYR A 233 -2.98 7.19 -13.77
CA TYR A 233 -3.73 8.14 -14.60
C TYR A 233 -3.34 8.05 -16.08
N ILE A 234 -2.05 7.92 -16.38
CA ILE A 234 -1.57 7.82 -17.77
C ILE A 234 -2.05 6.55 -18.45
N LEU A 235 -1.95 5.41 -17.78
CA LEU A 235 -2.50 4.15 -18.29
C LEU A 235 -4.01 4.25 -18.53
N TRP A 236 -4.73 4.87 -17.58
CA TRP A 236 -6.16 5.13 -17.71
C TRP A 236 -6.48 6.03 -18.91
N SER A 237 -5.74 7.13 -19.11
CA SER A 237 -5.93 8.03 -20.25
C SER A 237 -5.66 7.34 -21.58
N ILE A 238 -4.65 6.47 -21.63
CA ILE A 238 -4.34 5.67 -22.82
C ILE A 238 -5.48 4.70 -23.13
N GLU A 239 -5.98 3.97 -22.13
CA GLU A 239 -7.04 2.97 -22.31
C GLU A 239 -8.35 3.65 -22.73
N SER A 240 -8.68 4.77 -22.10
CA SER A 240 -9.90 5.54 -22.38
C SER A 240 -9.93 6.14 -23.79
N ASN A 241 -8.76 6.40 -24.39
CA ASN A 241 -8.63 6.94 -25.74
C ASN A 241 -8.57 5.89 -26.85
N LYS A 242 -8.62 4.58 -26.52
CA LYS A 242 -8.61 3.55 -27.57
C LYS A 242 -9.90 3.61 -28.40
N PRO A 243 -9.82 3.43 -29.73
CA PRO A 243 -11.01 3.28 -30.55
C PRO A 243 -11.80 2.07 -30.03
N LYS A 244 -13.06 2.28 -29.64
CA LYS A 244 -13.95 1.16 -29.35
C LYS A 244 -14.10 0.35 -30.64
N LEU A 245 -13.52 -0.85 -30.68
CA LEU A 245 -13.64 -1.75 -31.82
C LEU A 245 -15.14 -1.88 -32.17
N LYS A 246 -15.52 -1.55 -33.41
CA LYS A 246 -16.85 -1.90 -33.93
C LYS A 246 -16.92 -3.43 -33.89
N ARG A 247 -17.76 -3.98 -33.01
CA ARG A 247 -17.98 -5.43 -32.95
C ARG A 247 -18.50 -5.88 -34.31
N ASP A 248 -17.74 -6.75 -34.98
CA ASP A 248 -18.25 -7.52 -36.11
C ASP A 248 -19.39 -8.39 -35.58
N ARG A 249 -20.61 -8.14 -36.04
CA ARG A 249 -21.82 -8.89 -35.64
C ARG A 249 -21.88 -10.29 -36.25
N SER A 250 -20.76 -10.81 -36.77
CA SER A 250 -20.78 -11.94 -37.69
C SER A 250 -20.35 -13.28 -37.11
N ASN A 251 -19.87 -13.42 -35.86
CA ASN A 251 -19.57 -14.75 -35.29
C ASN A 251 -19.34 -14.80 -33.77
N SER A 252 -20.37 -14.55 -32.95
CA SER A 252 -20.33 -14.95 -31.52
C SER A 252 -21.73 -15.13 -30.93
N ASP A 253 -22.17 -16.37 -30.76
CA ASP A 253 -23.44 -16.77 -30.12
C ASP A 253 -23.44 -16.62 -28.58
N GLY A 254 -22.57 -15.77 -28.02
CA GLY A 254 -22.53 -15.46 -26.60
C GLY A 254 -23.12 -14.07 -26.31
N PRO A 255 -23.86 -13.89 -25.20
CA PRO A 255 -24.25 -12.55 -24.79
C PRO A 255 -22.98 -11.72 -24.57
N PRO A 256 -22.91 -10.48 -25.10
CA PRO A 256 -21.75 -9.64 -24.90
C PRO A 256 -21.50 -9.44 -23.39
N PRO A 257 -20.23 -9.42 -22.94
CA PRO A 257 -19.94 -9.05 -21.57
C PRO A 257 -20.55 -7.67 -21.30
N SER A 258 -21.26 -7.54 -20.17
CA SER A 258 -21.85 -6.28 -19.73
C SER A 258 -20.78 -5.19 -19.70
N ASP A 259 -21.10 -3.94 -20.07
CA ASP A 259 -20.15 -2.81 -20.05
C ASP A 259 -19.40 -2.70 -18.69
N ASN A 260 -20.08 -3.05 -17.60
CA ASN A 260 -19.49 -3.10 -16.25
C ASN A 260 -18.37 -4.14 -16.10
N SER A 261 -18.50 -5.32 -16.73
CA SER A 261 -17.49 -6.37 -16.67
C SER A 261 -16.22 -6.03 -17.45
N GLN A 262 -16.35 -5.37 -18.60
CA GLN A 262 -15.20 -4.92 -19.40
C GLN A 262 -14.46 -3.77 -18.71
N GLN A 263 -15.19 -2.77 -18.21
CA GLN A 263 -14.61 -1.65 -17.45
C GLN A 263 -13.84 -2.13 -16.20
N SER A 264 -14.37 -3.15 -15.51
CA SER A 264 -13.69 -3.79 -14.37
C SER A 264 -12.40 -4.51 -14.79
N ALA A 265 -12.41 -5.24 -15.91
CA ALA A 265 -11.23 -5.93 -16.44
C ALA A 265 -10.13 -4.94 -16.86
N ASP A 266 -10.51 -3.85 -17.52
CA ASP A 266 -9.58 -2.81 -17.97
C ASP A 266 -8.95 -2.09 -16.77
N TYR A 267 -9.75 -1.75 -15.75
CA TYR A 267 -9.24 -1.19 -14.50
C TYR A 267 -8.26 -2.14 -13.80
N ASN A 268 -8.59 -3.42 -13.67
CA ASN A 268 -7.71 -4.41 -13.04
C ASN A 268 -6.37 -4.55 -13.78
N LYS A 269 -6.40 -4.53 -15.12
CA LYS A 269 -5.19 -4.53 -15.94
C LYS A 269 -4.33 -3.29 -15.68
N ILE A 270 -4.95 -2.10 -15.71
CA ILE A 270 -4.27 -0.83 -15.44
C ILE A 270 -3.64 -0.83 -14.04
N MET A 271 -4.35 -1.32 -13.03
CA MET A 271 -3.83 -1.42 -11.66
C MET A 271 -2.66 -2.40 -11.58
N LYS A 272 -2.72 -3.54 -12.28
CA LYS A 272 -1.61 -4.50 -12.36
C LYS A 272 -0.35 -3.89 -12.99
N GLU A 273 -0.50 -3.16 -14.09
CA GLU A 273 0.65 -2.49 -14.75
C GLU A 273 1.21 -1.37 -13.87
N THR A 274 0.34 -0.62 -13.18
CA THR A 274 0.75 0.38 -12.18
C THR A 274 1.57 -0.26 -11.06
N TRP A 275 1.14 -1.44 -10.63
CA TRP A 275 1.81 -2.19 -9.60
C TRP A 275 3.21 -2.66 -10.03
N GLN A 276 3.34 -3.20 -11.25
CA GLN A 276 4.64 -3.60 -11.81
C GLN A 276 5.61 -2.43 -11.93
N PHE A 277 5.09 -1.23 -12.23
CA PHE A 277 5.89 -0.01 -12.23
C PHE A 277 6.46 0.31 -10.84
N VAL A 278 5.65 0.20 -9.78
CA VAL A 278 6.13 0.36 -8.39
C VAL A 278 7.21 -0.66 -8.05
N GLN A 279 7.03 -1.94 -8.39
CA GLN A 279 8.05 -2.97 -8.17
C GLN A 279 9.37 -2.60 -8.86
N LYS A 280 9.30 -2.17 -10.12
CA LYS A 280 10.48 -1.74 -10.88
C LYS A 280 11.20 -0.57 -10.22
N ILE A 281 10.47 0.41 -9.67
CA ILE A 281 11.08 1.50 -8.89
C ILE A 281 11.88 0.92 -7.73
N MET A 282 11.27 0.01 -6.98
CA MET A 282 11.86 -0.58 -5.78
C MET A 282 13.03 -1.53 -6.07
N ASP A 283 13.06 -2.15 -7.24
CA ASP A 283 14.15 -3.03 -7.68
C ASP A 283 15.39 -2.25 -8.15
N THR A 284 15.20 -1.01 -8.64
CA THR A 284 16.27 -0.27 -9.34
C THR A 284 16.77 0.97 -8.61
N CYS A 285 16.06 1.44 -7.58
CA CYS A 285 16.43 2.64 -6.85
C CYS A 285 17.47 2.36 -5.77
N GLU A 286 18.65 2.99 -5.88
CA GLU A 286 19.76 2.82 -4.93
C GLU A 286 19.89 3.96 -3.91
N ASP A 287 19.36 5.16 -4.21
CA ASP A 287 19.40 6.36 -3.35
C ASP A 287 18.20 7.28 -3.64
N VAL A 288 17.77 8.08 -2.65
CA VAL A 288 16.69 9.06 -2.73
C VAL A 288 16.93 10.12 -3.80
N SER A 289 18.18 10.53 -4.02
CA SER A 289 18.55 11.46 -5.10
C SER A 289 18.18 10.90 -6.49
N ARG A 290 18.25 9.57 -6.65
CA ARG A 290 17.83 8.85 -7.86
C ARG A 290 16.34 8.62 -7.95
N LEU A 291 15.55 8.75 -6.86
CA LEU A 291 14.10 8.83 -7.05
C LEU A 291 13.79 10.02 -7.94
N GLU A 292 14.26 11.23 -7.62
CA GLU A 292 14.06 12.45 -8.45
C GLU A 292 14.42 12.22 -9.92
N GLU A 293 15.50 11.47 -10.17
CA GLU A 293 15.93 11.11 -11.52
C GLU A 293 15.03 10.05 -12.16
N MET A 294 14.63 9.01 -11.44
CA MET A 294 13.67 8.00 -11.89
C MET A 294 12.28 8.58 -12.14
N ILE A 295 11.95 9.70 -11.49
CA ILE A 295 10.73 10.47 -11.68
C ILE A 295 10.84 11.30 -12.93
N LYS A 296 11.97 11.96 -13.16
CA LYS A 296 12.25 12.65 -14.43
C LYS A 296 12.26 11.65 -15.58
N ILE A 297 12.85 10.48 -15.41
CA ILE A 297 12.86 9.38 -16.38
C ILE A 297 11.45 8.82 -16.55
N ALA A 298 10.68 8.62 -15.47
CA ALA A 298 9.30 8.21 -15.57
C ALA A 298 8.50 9.28 -16.33
N HIS A 299 8.69 10.58 -16.05
CA HIS A 299 8.02 11.68 -16.77
C HIS A 299 8.45 11.71 -18.24
N GLN A 300 9.73 11.51 -18.55
CA GLN A 300 10.24 11.46 -19.91
C GLN A 300 9.73 10.23 -20.68
N ILE A 301 9.73 9.05 -20.06
CA ILE A 301 9.13 7.83 -20.62
C ILE A 301 7.63 8.05 -20.80
N MET A 302 6.96 8.73 -19.87
CA MET A 302 5.54 9.07 -19.93
C MET A 302 5.27 10.07 -21.07
N ASP A 303 6.04 11.14 -21.20
CA ASP A 303 5.94 12.15 -22.28
C ASP A 303 6.24 11.53 -23.64
N GLN A 304 7.27 10.68 -23.73
CA GLN A 304 7.61 9.95 -24.95
C GLN A 304 6.51 8.96 -25.35
N ASN A 305 5.96 8.20 -24.40
CA ASN A 305 4.88 7.25 -24.69
C ASN A 305 3.56 7.94 -25.05
N ILE A 306 3.27 9.11 -24.48
CA ILE A 306 2.14 9.97 -24.86
C ILE A 306 2.35 10.51 -26.29
N GLN A 307 3.53 11.09 -26.58
CA GLN A 307 3.87 11.64 -27.90
C GLN A 307 3.89 10.61 -29.02
N ILE A 308 4.42 9.41 -28.77
CA ILE A 308 4.48 8.30 -29.76
C ILE A 308 3.07 7.79 -30.09
N ARG A 309 2.14 7.84 -29.15
CA ARG A 309 0.77 7.34 -29.33
C ARG A 309 -0.23 8.39 -29.82
N CYS A 310 0.00 9.69 -29.58
CA CYS A 310 -0.76 10.76 -30.22
C CYS A 310 -0.42 10.94 -31.72
N ARG A 311 0.70 10.38 -32.19
CA ARG A 311 1.14 10.42 -33.59
C ARG A 311 0.73 9.20 -34.43
N LYS A 312 0.07 8.20 -33.82
CA LYS A 312 -0.45 7.00 -34.49
C LYS A 312 -1.97 6.97 -34.39
#